data_AF-A0A538NEG6-F1
#
_entry.id   AF-A0A538NEG6-F1
#
_cell.length_a   1.000
_cell.length_b   1.000
_cell.length_c   1.000
_cell.angle_alpha   90.00
_cell.angle_beta   90.00
_cell.angle_gamma   90.00
#
_symmetry.space_group_name_H-M   'P 1'
#
loop_
_entity.id
_entity.type
_entity.pdbx_description
1 polymer ?
#
loop_
_entity_poly.entity_id
_entity_poly.type
_entity_poly.pdbx_seq_one_letter_code
_entity_poly.pdbx_strand_id
1 'polypeptide(L)'
;MHSVGIVDGRKATIEFESGVTVSGRVEKIIRQDDKLLLITFSNCIVKRGDRVLFDPSWGEFDMAVGEKISSVFNGAADKDAFLEVALVPKERTIKVPSDAKRKKLESLYQQVRDIRERKVGYERLGEIWETQQAQHPDDWLLSMEIFEILDEVGQQPELKERVAKFLKQVASTNKDKQTLVDWGFRLVEYHKMPEYRAIHERASATH
;
A
#
# COMPACT_ATOMS: atom_id res chain seq x y z
N MET A 1 -28.13 -16.81 -15.17
CA MET A 1 -27.67 -15.48 -14.69
C MET A 1 -28.81 -14.50 -14.86
N HIS A 2 -29.47 -14.11 -13.78
CA HIS A 2 -30.51 -13.09 -13.83
C HIS A 2 -29.86 -11.72 -14.06
N SER A 3 -30.31 -11.02 -15.10
CA SER A 3 -29.88 -9.67 -15.46
C SER A 3 -30.13 -8.70 -14.29
N VAL A 4 -29.08 -8.35 -13.54
CA VAL A 4 -29.16 -7.27 -12.55
C VAL A 4 -29.45 -6.00 -13.34
N GLY A 5 -30.59 -5.36 -13.06
CA GLY A 5 -31.12 -4.18 -13.77
C GLY A 5 -30.31 -2.90 -13.55
N ILE A 6 -28.98 -2.98 -13.73
CA ILE A 6 -28.05 -1.87 -13.64
C ILE A 6 -28.17 -1.10 -14.95
N VAL A 7 -28.88 0.02 -14.89
CA VAL A 7 -29.11 0.92 -16.01
C VAL A 7 -28.48 2.25 -15.68
N ASP A 8 -27.80 2.83 -16.66
CA ASP A 8 -27.17 4.13 -16.52
C ASP A 8 -28.19 5.21 -16.10
N GLY A 9 -27.75 6.12 -15.23
CA GLY A 9 -28.55 7.18 -14.63
C GLY A 9 -29.61 6.73 -13.62
N ARG A 10 -29.75 5.44 -13.32
CA ARG A 10 -30.76 4.93 -12.35
C ARG A 10 -30.12 4.53 -11.02
N LYS A 11 -30.94 4.57 -9.96
CA LYS A 11 -30.56 3.96 -8.69
C LYS A 11 -30.54 2.44 -8.84
N ALA A 12 -29.47 1.82 -8.37
CA ALA A 12 -29.33 0.38 -8.32
C ALA A 12 -28.85 -0.05 -6.93
N THR A 13 -29.34 -1.22 -6.51
CA THR A 13 -28.88 -1.89 -5.30
C THR A 13 -28.40 -3.28 -5.69
N ILE A 14 -27.18 -3.62 -5.28
CA ILE A 14 -26.51 -4.87 -5.61
C ILE A 14 -26.15 -5.55 -4.29
N GLU A 15 -26.61 -6.79 -4.14
CA GLU A 15 -26.29 -7.64 -3.00
C GLU A 15 -25.37 -8.76 -3.46
N PHE A 16 -24.24 -8.90 -2.77
CA PHE A 16 -23.25 -9.94 -3.01
C PHE A 16 -23.43 -11.09 -2.01
N GLU A 17 -23.12 -12.32 -2.41
CA GLU A 17 -23.13 -13.50 -1.52
C GLU A 17 -22.23 -13.32 -0.28
N SER A 18 -21.22 -12.45 -0.36
CA SER A 18 -20.35 -12.07 0.77
C SER A 18 -21.07 -11.27 1.88
N GLY A 19 -22.34 -10.92 1.67
CA GLY A 19 -23.14 -10.06 2.54
C GLY A 19 -22.87 -8.57 2.36
N VAL A 20 -22.17 -8.18 1.29
CA VAL A 20 -21.95 -6.77 0.93
C VAL A 20 -23.13 -6.26 0.12
N THR A 21 -23.65 -5.08 0.47
CA THR A 21 -24.70 -4.37 -0.26
C THR A 21 -24.15 -3.05 -0.76
N VAL A 22 -24.23 -2.82 -2.07
CA VAL A 22 -23.87 -1.55 -2.74
C VAL A 22 -25.16 -0.89 -3.20
N SER A 23 -25.41 0.36 -2.81
CA SER A 23 -26.60 1.09 -3.21
C SER A 23 -26.27 2.53 -3.57
N GLY A 24 -26.55 2.94 -4.81
CA GLY A 24 -26.24 4.28 -5.31
C GLY A 24 -26.91 4.55 -6.65
N ARG A 25 -26.68 5.74 -7.21
CA ARG A 25 -27.05 6.06 -8.60
C ARG A 25 -25.91 5.67 -9.52
N VAL A 26 -26.20 4.88 -10.54
CA VAL A 26 -25.23 4.53 -11.58
C VAL A 26 -24.99 5.76 -12.45
N GLU A 27 -23.73 6.19 -12.55
CA GLU A 27 -23.31 7.32 -13.39
C GLU A 27 -22.59 6.86 -14.66
N LYS A 28 -21.93 5.70 -14.59
CA LYS A 28 -21.14 5.20 -15.72
C LYS A 28 -21.03 3.69 -15.66
N ILE A 29 -21.13 3.05 -16.82
CA ILE A 29 -20.87 1.63 -17.02
C ILE A 29 -19.83 1.48 -18.12
N ILE A 30 -18.68 0.87 -17.81
CA ILE A 30 -17.63 0.59 -18.79
C ILE A 30 -17.68 -0.89 -19.18
N ARG A 31 -17.74 -1.14 -20.49
CA ARG A 31 -17.69 -2.48 -21.07
C ARG A 31 -16.57 -2.57 -22.12
N GLN A 32 -15.95 -3.73 -22.21
CA GLN A 32 -15.01 -4.09 -23.26
C GLN A 32 -15.32 -5.51 -23.73
N ASP A 33 -15.45 -5.74 -25.03
CA ASP A 33 -15.80 -7.05 -25.61
C ASP A 33 -17.01 -7.72 -24.93
N ASP A 34 -18.08 -6.93 -24.71
CA ASP A 34 -19.30 -7.30 -23.98
C ASP A 34 -19.12 -7.71 -22.50
N LYS A 35 -17.91 -7.61 -21.96
CA LYS A 35 -17.62 -7.81 -20.54
C LYS A 35 -17.77 -6.50 -19.77
N LEU A 36 -18.58 -6.53 -18.72
CA LEU A 36 -18.68 -5.43 -17.76
C LEU A 36 -17.37 -5.35 -16.97
N LEU A 37 -16.75 -4.16 -16.95
CA LEU A 37 -15.46 -3.91 -16.28
C LEU A 37 -15.57 -3.01 -15.05
N LEU A 38 -16.40 -1.97 -15.13
CA LEU A 38 -16.50 -0.94 -14.11
C LEU A 38 -17.92 -0.39 -14.05
N ILE A 39 -18.40 -0.13 -12.84
CA ILE A 39 -19.58 0.69 -12.60
C ILE A 39 -19.23 1.81 -11.63
N THR A 40 -19.48 3.04 -12.02
CA THR A 40 -19.30 4.23 -11.17
C THR A 40 -20.65 4.61 -10.57
N PHE A 41 -20.68 4.84 -9.25
CA PHE A 41 -21.86 5.25 -8.51
C PHE A 41 -21.69 6.62 -7.85
N SER A 42 -22.69 7.48 -7.96
CA SER A 42 -22.84 8.68 -7.12
C SER A 42 -23.81 8.43 -5.97
N ASN A 43 -23.67 9.23 -4.90
CA ASN A 43 -24.47 9.10 -3.68
C ASN A 43 -24.55 7.65 -3.18
N CYS A 44 -23.41 6.96 -3.21
CA CYS A 44 -23.32 5.52 -2.99
C CYS A 44 -23.07 5.22 -1.52
N ILE A 45 -23.75 4.20 -1.00
CA ILE A 45 -23.46 3.59 0.30
C ILE A 45 -23.12 2.12 0.10
N VAL A 46 -22.04 1.67 0.73
CA VAL A 46 -21.64 0.26 0.74
C VAL A 46 -21.65 -0.25 2.17
N LYS A 47 -22.31 -1.38 2.41
CA LYS A 47 -22.47 -1.97 3.75
C LYS A 47 -22.14 -3.46 3.74
N ARG A 48 -21.80 -3.98 4.91
CA ARG A 48 -21.78 -5.43 5.20
C ARG A 48 -22.42 -5.65 6.58
N GLY A 49 -23.66 -6.13 6.60
CA GLY A 49 -24.51 -6.07 7.81
C GLY A 49 -24.67 -4.63 8.29
N ASP A 50 -24.45 -4.38 9.58
CA ASP A 50 -24.56 -3.04 10.18
C ASP A 50 -23.34 -2.13 9.92
N ARG A 51 -22.27 -2.66 9.33
CA ARG A 51 -21.03 -1.90 9.10
C ARG A 51 -21.09 -1.15 7.77
N VAL A 52 -20.88 0.17 7.81
CA VAL A 52 -20.66 1.00 6.62
C VAL A 52 -19.20 0.84 6.16
N LEU A 53 -19.04 0.42 4.91
CA LEU A 53 -17.75 0.27 4.22
C LEU A 53 -17.44 1.46 3.32
N PHE A 54 -18.47 2.15 2.82
CA PHE A 54 -18.34 3.37 2.03
C PHE A 54 -19.54 4.29 2.31
N ASP A 55 -19.29 5.58 2.51
CA ASP A 55 -20.31 6.60 2.79
C ASP A 55 -20.43 7.60 1.61
N PRO A 56 -21.64 8.04 1.25
CA PRO A 56 -21.86 9.00 0.16
C PRO A 56 -21.04 10.30 0.28
N SER A 57 -20.71 10.74 1.50
CA SER A 57 -19.91 11.94 1.73
C SER A 57 -18.45 11.82 1.26
N TRP A 58 -17.98 10.62 0.95
CA TRP A 58 -16.60 10.36 0.52
C TRP A 58 -16.40 10.56 -0.98
N GLY A 59 -17.48 10.75 -1.75
CA GLY A 59 -17.44 11.03 -3.18
C GLY A 59 -18.04 9.91 -4.02
N GLU A 60 -17.57 9.80 -5.26
CA GLU A 60 -17.99 8.76 -6.19
C GLU A 60 -17.35 7.42 -5.85
N PHE A 61 -18.12 6.34 -6.05
CA PHE A 61 -17.68 4.98 -5.77
C PHE A 61 -17.51 4.20 -7.06
N ASP A 62 -16.28 3.85 -7.38
CA ASP A 62 -15.94 2.99 -8.51
C ASP A 62 -15.90 1.52 -8.09
N MET A 63 -16.78 0.72 -8.68
CA MET A 63 -16.86 -0.72 -8.48
C MET A 63 -16.29 -1.44 -9.69
N ALA A 64 -15.07 -1.97 -9.56
CA ALA A 64 -14.50 -2.86 -10.56
C ALA A 64 -15.28 -4.18 -10.57
N VAL A 65 -15.85 -4.51 -11.73
CA VAL A 65 -16.58 -5.74 -11.97
C VAL A 65 -15.73 -6.56 -12.91
N GLY A 66 -15.05 -7.57 -12.39
CA GLY A 66 -14.23 -8.47 -13.18
C GLY A 66 -14.48 -9.88 -12.70
N GLU A 67 -14.67 -10.81 -13.63
CA GLU A 67 -14.86 -12.24 -13.37
C GLU A 67 -13.66 -12.88 -12.66
N LYS A 68 -12.55 -12.15 -12.53
CA LYS A 68 -11.41 -12.55 -11.72
C LYS A 68 -10.68 -11.32 -11.19
N ILE A 69 -11.02 -10.91 -9.97
CA ILE A 69 -10.02 -10.30 -9.11
C ILE A 69 -9.21 -11.46 -8.57
N SER A 70 -8.03 -11.73 -9.14
CA SER A 70 -7.02 -12.50 -8.40
C SER A 70 -6.69 -11.65 -7.19
N SER A 71 -7.30 -11.96 -6.04
CA SER A 71 -7.09 -11.20 -4.82
C SER A 71 -5.60 -11.15 -4.54
N VAL A 72 -5.01 -9.95 -4.49
CA VAL A 72 -3.72 -9.74 -3.84
C VAL A 72 -4.00 -9.73 -2.34
N PHE A 73 -4.21 -10.93 -1.78
CA PHE A 73 -4.10 -11.12 -0.35
C PHE A 73 -2.60 -11.12 -0.05
N ASN A 74 -2.16 -10.16 0.76
CA ASN A 74 -0.88 -10.25 1.47
C ASN A 74 -1.00 -11.38 2.50
N GLY A 75 -0.90 -12.64 2.03
CA GLY A 75 -1.06 -13.83 2.85
C GLY A 75 -0.71 -15.10 2.10
N ALA A 76 0.55 -15.52 2.29
CA ALA A 76 1.12 -16.87 2.17
C ALA A 76 0.97 -17.64 0.83
N ALA A 77 2.11 -17.80 0.16
CA ALA A 77 2.38 -18.86 -0.80
C ALA A 77 2.68 -20.19 -0.07
N ASP A 78 1.66 -21.01 0.19
CA ASP A 78 1.64 -22.50 0.26
C ASP A 78 0.28 -22.91 0.89
N LYS A 79 -0.63 -23.63 0.21
CA LYS A 79 -0.68 -25.06 -0.17
C LYS A 79 -0.51 -26.02 1.01
N ASP A 80 -1.65 -26.64 1.33
CA ASP A 80 -1.87 -27.70 2.30
C ASP A 80 -1.89 -27.28 3.78
N ALA A 81 -3.11 -27.28 4.33
CA ALA A 81 -3.45 -27.11 5.73
C ALA A 81 -3.39 -25.68 6.28
N PHE A 82 -4.50 -24.94 6.19
CA PHE A 82 -5.08 -24.38 7.42
C PHE A 82 -6.54 -23.94 7.24
N LEU A 83 -7.45 -24.70 7.86
CA LEU A 83 -8.70 -24.16 8.35
C LEU A 83 -8.34 -23.29 9.55
N GLU A 84 -8.59 -21.99 9.52
CA GLU A 84 -8.86 -21.25 10.76
C GLU A 84 -9.62 -19.95 10.54
N VAL A 85 -10.48 -19.69 11.51
CA VAL A 85 -11.48 -18.64 11.60
C VAL A 85 -10.83 -17.27 11.39
N ALA A 86 -11.41 -16.47 10.49
CA ALA A 86 -11.02 -15.08 10.30
C ALA A 86 -11.12 -14.33 11.64
N LEU A 87 -9.98 -14.06 12.28
CA LEU A 87 -9.87 -13.13 13.39
C LEU A 87 -10.19 -11.75 12.83
N VAL A 88 -11.44 -11.32 13.00
CA VAL A 88 -11.87 -9.95 12.73
C VAL A 88 -11.12 -9.04 13.71
N PRO A 89 -10.24 -8.13 13.25
CA PRO A 89 -9.60 -7.18 14.15
C PRO A 89 -10.69 -6.32 14.80
N LYS A 90 -10.77 -6.35 16.13
CA LYS A 90 -11.68 -5.50 16.93
C LYS A 90 -11.23 -4.04 17.01
N GLU A 91 -10.14 -3.68 16.35
CA GLU A 91 -9.66 -2.31 16.34
C GLU A 91 -10.44 -1.48 15.32
N ARG A 92 -11.34 -0.65 15.84
CA ARG A 92 -11.74 0.56 15.13
C ARG A 92 -10.47 1.33 14.83
N THR A 93 -10.23 1.66 13.57
CA THR A 93 -9.20 2.63 13.19
C THR A 93 -9.59 3.97 13.82
N ILE A 94 -9.21 4.18 15.08
CA ILE A 94 -9.27 5.47 15.71
C ILE A 94 -8.27 6.29 14.91
N LYS A 95 -8.74 7.23 14.09
CA LYS A 95 -7.90 8.32 13.59
C LYS A 95 -7.40 9.06 14.83
N VAL A 96 -6.26 8.61 15.36
CA VAL A 96 -5.59 9.26 16.48
C VAL A 96 -5.38 10.71 16.06
N PRO A 97 -5.76 11.71 16.88
CA PRO A 97 -5.52 13.10 16.58
C PRO A 97 -4.05 13.31 16.22
N SER A 98 -3.80 14.16 15.23
CA SER A 98 -2.44 14.44 14.73
C SER A 98 -1.57 15.01 15.85
N ASP A 99 -0.79 14.14 16.48
CA ASP A 99 0.20 14.47 17.49
C ASP A 99 1.38 15.20 16.80
N ALA A 100 1.93 16.23 17.44
CA ALA A 100 3.09 16.97 16.95
C ALA A 100 4.27 16.03 16.64
N LYS A 101 4.41 14.93 17.39
CA LYS A 101 5.37 13.86 17.11
C LYS A 101 5.10 13.21 15.75
N ARG A 102 3.86 12.87 15.45
CA ARG A 102 3.48 12.24 14.17
C ARG A 102 3.72 13.18 12.98
N LYS A 103 3.36 14.46 13.10
CA LYS A 103 3.63 15.47 12.06
C LYS A 103 5.11 15.60 11.73
N LYS A 104 5.97 15.55 12.75
CA LYS A 104 7.43 15.59 12.55
C LYS A 104 7.92 14.37 11.78
N LEU A 105 7.47 13.17 12.15
CA LEU A 105 7.81 11.96 11.42
C LEU A 105 7.34 12.02 9.97
N GLU A 106 6.08 12.40 9.72
CA GLU A 106 5.53 12.60 8.38
C GLU A 106 6.35 13.61 7.56
N SER A 107 6.85 14.68 8.19
CA SER A 107 7.76 15.63 7.54
C SER A 107 9.12 15.04 7.19
N LEU A 108 9.65 14.09 7.96
CA LEU A 108 10.89 13.39 7.61
C LEU A 108 10.68 12.45 6.41
N TYR A 109 9.56 11.72 6.39
CA TYR A 109 9.16 10.91 5.24
C TYR A 109 9.02 11.74 3.97
N GLN A 110 8.38 12.91 4.05
CA GLN A 110 8.24 13.78 2.89
C GLN A 110 9.59 14.24 2.35
N GLN A 111 10.55 14.55 3.24
CA GLN A 111 11.90 14.95 2.80
C GLN A 111 12.64 13.82 2.09
N VAL A 112 12.58 12.60 2.60
CA VAL A 112 13.19 11.43 1.95
C VAL A 112 12.54 11.16 0.59
N ARG A 113 11.21 11.28 0.51
CA ARG A 113 10.45 11.16 -0.73
C ARG A 113 10.86 12.22 -1.76
N ASP A 114 10.98 13.48 -1.34
CA ASP A 114 11.41 14.57 -2.22
C ASP A 114 12.82 14.33 -2.76
N ILE A 115 13.75 13.82 -1.94
CA ILE A 115 15.12 13.45 -2.36
C ILE A 115 15.07 12.33 -3.40
N ARG A 116 14.24 11.30 -3.17
CA ARG A 116 14.06 10.17 -4.08
C ARG A 116 13.51 10.61 -5.44
N GLU A 117 12.44 11.39 -5.44
CA GLU A 117 11.76 11.83 -6.66
C GLU A 117 12.60 12.84 -7.46
N ARG A 118 13.25 13.80 -6.78
CA ARG A 118 14.03 14.85 -7.45
C ARG A 118 15.47 14.45 -7.76
N LYS A 119 15.96 13.36 -7.15
CA LYS A 119 17.33 12.85 -7.30
C LYS A 119 18.42 13.87 -6.95
N VAL A 120 18.17 14.70 -5.94
CA VAL A 120 19.09 15.72 -5.42
C VAL A 120 18.98 15.80 -3.90
N GLY A 121 20.01 16.31 -3.23
CA GLY A 121 19.98 16.52 -1.77
C GLY A 121 20.38 15.31 -0.94
N TYR A 122 21.10 14.34 -1.52
CA TYR A 122 21.50 13.11 -0.84
C TYR A 122 22.34 13.35 0.41
N GLU A 123 23.11 14.43 0.46
CA GLU A 123 23.91 14.86 1.62
C GLU A 123 23.07 15.08 2.88
N ARG A 124 21.76 15.33 2.73
CA ARG A 124 20.83 15.54 3.85
C ARG A 124 20.34 14.23 4.48
N LEU A 125 20.54 13.09 3.84
CA LEU A 125 20.07 11.78 4.35
C LEU A 125 20.66 11.45 5.72
N GLY A 126 21.91 11.84 5.98
CA GLY A 126 22.54 11.67 7.28
C GLY A 126 21.80 12.45 8.38
N GLU A 127 21.58 13.75 8.18
CA GLU A 127 20.86 14.60 9.13
C GLU A 127 19.43 14.11 9.40
N ILE A 128 18.72 13.70 8.34
CA ILE A 128 17.37 13.14 8.44
C ILE A 128 17.39 11.86 9.29
N TRP A 129 18.35 10.98 9.04
CA TRP A 129 18.47 9.73 9.79
C TRP A 129 18.79 9.96 11.27
N GLU A 130 19.75 10.84 11.59
CA GLU A 130 20.04 11.19 12.99
C GLU A 130 18.82 11.81 13.69
N THR A 131 18.06 12.65 12.98
CA THR A 131 16.82 13.25 13.50
C THR A 131 15.75 12.19 13.76
N GLN A 132 15.59 11.22 12.86
CA GLN A 132 14.69 10.07 13.04
C GLN A 132 15.13 9.24 14.25
N GLN A 133 16.42 8.92 14.38
CA GLN A 133 16.93 8.13 15.51
C GLN A 133 16.71 8.82 16.86
N ALA A 134 16.88 10.15 16.91
CA ALA A 134 16.69 10.93 18.14
C ALA A 134 15.22 11.08 18.55
N GLN A 135 14.30 11.26 17.58
CA GLN A 135 12.90 11.62 17.87
C GLN A 135 11.91 10.45 17.68
N HIS A 136 12.27 9.48 16.84
CA HIS A 136 11.44 8.38 16.38
C HIS A 136 12.24 7.06 16.30
N PRO A 137 12.92 6.61 17.37
CA PRO A 137 13.81 5.43 17.33
C PRO A 137 13.09 4.12 16.97
N ASP A 138 11.77 4.04 17.17
CA ASP A 138 10.97 2.85 16.83
C ASP A 138 10.63 2.73 15.34
N ASP A 139 10.81 3.83 14.58
CA ASP A 139 10.47 3.93 13.16
C ASP A 139 11.59 3.39 12.27
N TRP A 140 11.57 2.07 12.08
CA TRP A 140 12.55 1.37 11.25
C TRP A 140 12.30 1.56 9.74
N LEU A 141 11.07 1.89 9.35
CA LEU A 141 10.68 1.96 7.95
C LEU A 141 11.33 3.15 7.23
N LEU A 142 11.45 4.31 7.88
CA LEU A 142 12.18 5.44 7.29
C LEU A 142 13.67 5.12 7.11
N SER A 143 14.26 4.37 8.04
CA SER A 143 15.62 3.85 7.90
C SER A 143 15.76 2.91 6.69
N MET A 144 14.75 2.08 6.40
CA MET A 144 14.74 1.23 5.21
C MET A 144 14.68 2.06 3.91
N GLU A 145 13.81 3.07 3.84
CA GLU A 145 13.72 3.99 2.70
C GLU A 145 15.05 4.71 2.41
N ILE A 146 15.74 5.16 3.47
CA ILE A 146 17.06 5.78 3.38
C ILE A 146 18.10 4.76 2.90
N PHE A 147 18.08 3.53 3.41
CA PHE A 147 18.98 2.47 2.96
C PHE A 147 18.82 2.16 1.47
N GLU A 148 17.58 2.08 0.97
CA GLU A 148 17.29 1.87 -0.45
C GLU A 148 17.92 2.96 -1.32
N ILE A 149 17.75 4.23 -0.94
CA ILE A 149 18.30 5.37 -1.69
C ILE A 149 19.83 5.30 -1.67
N LEU A 150 20.45 5.09 -0.50
CA LEU A 150 21.90 4.97 -0.37
C LEU A 150 22.48 3.81 -1.17
N ASP A 151 21.74 2.71 -1.25
CA ASP A 151 22.10 1.56 -2.05
C ASP A 151 22.01 1.83 -3.56
N GLU A 152 20.95 2.52 -4.01
CA GLU A 152 20.74 2.90 -5.41
C GLU A 152 21.80 3.90 -5.90
N VAL A 153 22.06 4.96 -5.12
CA VAL A 153 22.97 6.03 -5.54
C VAL A 153 24.44 5.69 -5.32
N GLY A 154 24.74 4.73 -4.43
CA GLY A 154 26.11 4.31 -4.13
C GLY A 154 26.97 5.38 -3.43
N GLN A 155 26.34 6.37 -2.81
CA GLN A 155 27.01 7.46 -2.08
C GLN A 155 26.89 7.24 -0.56
N GLN A 156 27.80 7.84 0.21
CA GLN A 156 27.83 7.75 1.68
C GLN A 156 27.83 6.30 2.22
N PRO A 157 28.83 5.47 1.85
CA PRO A 157 28.89 4.04 2.23
C PRO A 157 28.91 3.83 3.75
N GLU A 158 29.55 4.73 4.49
CA GLU A 158 29.59 4.68 5.96
C GLU A 158 28.19 4.86 6.57
N LEU A 159 27.40 5.81 6.06
CA LEU A 159 26.02 6.01 6.51
C LEU A 159 25.18 4.78 6.19
N LYS A 160 25.32 4.22 4.99
CA LYS A 160 24.61 3.01 4.57
C LYS A 160 24.89 1.84 5.51
N GLU A 161 26.15 1.64 5.90
CA GLU A 161 26.53 0.58 6.84
C GLU A 161 25.91 0.80 8.23
N ARG A 162 25.91 2.05 8.73
CA ARG A 162 25.28 2.41 10.01
C ARG A 162 23.77 2.14 9.99
N VAL A 163 23.08 2.54 8.93
CA VAL A 163 21.64 2.29 8.75
C VAL A 163 21.36 0.79 8.66
N ALA A 164 22.14 0.04 7.89
CA ALA A 164 21.99 -1.40 7.76
C ALA A 164 22.20 -2.13 9.11
N LYS A 165 23.18 -1.69 9.90
CA LYS A 165 23.42 -2.23 11.25
C LYS A 165 22.23 -1.98 12.17
N PHE A 166 21.65 -0.78 12.13
CA PHE A 166 20.44 -0.47 12.89
C PHE A 166 19.26 -1.36 12.48
N LEU A 167 18.99 -1.50 11.19
CA LEU A 167 17.91 -2.35 10.69
C LEU A 167 18.09 -3.82 11.11
N LYS A 168 19.32 -4.35 11.04
CA LYS A 168 19.64 -5.70 11.53
C LYS A 168 19.41 -5.84 13.05
N GLN A 169 19.69 -4.79 13.82
CA GLN A 169 19.39 -4.76 15.25
C GLN A 169 17.88 -4.72 15.52
N VAL A 170 17.10 -3.97 14.72
CA VAL A 170 15.64 -3.99 14.81
C VAL A 170 15.11 -5.40 14.51
N ALA A 171 15.62 -6.05 13.47
CA ALA A 171 15.23 -7.40 13.10
C ALA A 171 15.57 -8.44 14.18
N SER A 172 16.70 -8.30 14.88
CA SER A 172 17.09 -9.24 15.94
C SER A 172 16.31 -9.04 17.25
N THR A 173 15.85 -7.82 17.52
CA THR A 173 15.15 -7.47 18.76
C THR A 173 13.63 -7.59 18.66
N ASN A 174 13.06 -7.56 17.45
CA ASN A 174 11.63 -7.66 17.23
C ASN A 174 11.31 -8.67 16.11
N LYS A 175 10.75 -9.83 16.50
CA LYS A 175 10.39 -10.93 15.59
C LYS A 175 9.38 -10.52 14.53
N ASP A 176 8.41 -9.65 14.87
CA ASP A 176 7.38 -9.20 13.92
C ASP A 176 8.00 -8.32 12.82
N LYS A 177 9.03 -7.54 13.17
CA LYS A 177 9.77 -6.69 12.23
C LYS A 177 10.84 -7.46 11.46
N GLN A 178 11.32 -8.59 11.97
CA GLN A 178 12.40 -9.38 11.36
C GLN A 178 12.10 -9.72 9.90
N THR A 179 10.95 -10.35 9.63
CA THR A 179 10.56 -10.76 8.29
C THR A 179 10.44 -9.57 7.34
N LEU A 180 9.91 -8.45 7.82
CA LEU A 180 9.70 -7.25 7.00
C LEU A 180 11.02 -6.57 6.64
N VAL A 181 11.94 -6.46 7.60
CA VAL A 181 13.29 -5.91 7.36
C VAL A 181 14.08 -6.82 6.41
N ASP A 182 14.03 -8.13 6.62
CA ASP A 182 14.71 -9.10 5.74
C ASP A 182 14.16 -9.05 4.31
N TRP A 183 12.85 -8.91 4.15
CA TRP A 183 12.22 -8.70 2.84
C TRP A 183 12.65 -7.39 2.19
N GLY A 184 12.76 -6.31 2.96
CA GLY A 184 13.30 -5.04 2.47
C GLY A 184 14.71 -5.20 1.89
N PHE A 185 15.62 -5.85 2.63
CA PHE A 185 16.97 -6.12 2.12
C PHE A 185 16.97 -6.98 0.85
N ARG A 186 16.16 -8.04 0.82
CA ARG A 186 16.01 -8.89 -0.38
C ARG A 186 15.46 -8.14 -1.58
N LEU A 187 14.52 -7.23 -1.36
CA LEU A 187 13.93 -6.42 -2.43
C LEU A 187 14.98 -5.52 -3.08
N VAL A 188 15.85 -4.89 -2.27
CA VAL A 188 16.97 -4.09 -2.75
C VAL A 188 17.93 -4.93 -3.60
N GLU A 189 18.26 -6.15 -3.18
CA GLU A 189 19.08 -7.07 -3.97
C GLU A 189 18.39 -7.49 -5.27
N TYR A 190 17.10 -7.79 -5.20
CA TYR A 190 16.29 -8.18 -6.35
C TYR A 190 16.24 -7.10 -7.43
N HIS A 191 16.13 -5.82 -7.05
CA HIS A 191 16.17 -4.69 -8.00
C HIS A 191 17.51 -4.53 -8.74
N LYS A 192 18.57 -5.22 -8.30
CA LYS A 192 19.86 -5.25 -9.01
C LYS A 192 19.98 -6.39 -10.00
N MET A 193 19.08 -7.38 -9.97
CA MET A 193 19.15 -8.52 -10.88
C MET A 193 18.99 -8.05 -12.34
N PRO A 194 19.85 -8.50 -13.27
CA PRO A 194 19.81 -8.07 -14.67
C PRO A 194 18.45 -8.30 -15.34
N GLU A 195 17.79 -9.40 -15.00
CA GLU A 195 16.46 -9.77 -15.52
C GLU A 195 15.39 -8.74 -15.13
N TYR A 196 15.42 -8.26 -13.88
CA TYR A 196 14.48 -7.25 -13.40
C TYR A 196 14.71 -5.89 -14.06
N ARG A 197 15.97 -5.47 -14.18
CA ARG A 197 16.33 -4.21 -14.87
C ARG A 197 15.93 -4.22 -16.33
N ALA A 198 16.15 -5.33 -17.03
CA ALA A 198 15.77 -5.48 -18.43
C ALA A 198 14.25 -5.37 -18.66
N ILE A 199 13.42 -5.83 -17.72
CA ILE A 199 11.96 -5.68 -17.80
C ILE A 199 11.56 -4.20 -17.64
N HIS A 200 12.13 -3.49 -16.67
CA HIS A 200 11.80 -2.07 -16.41
C HIS A 200 12.35 -1.11 -17.45
N GLU A 201 13.52 -1.37 -18.02
CA GLU A 201 14.07 -0.59 -19.14
C GLU A 201 13.17 -0.70 -20.38
N ARG A 202 12.66 -1.90 -20.68
CA ARG A 202 11.71 -2.11 -21.78
C ARG A 202 10.37 -1.41 -21.55
N ALA A 203 9.86 -1.43 -20.32
CA ALA A 203 8.63 -0.72 -19.96
C ALA A 203 8.79 0.80 -20.06
N SER A 204 9.95 1.33 -19.66
CA SER A 204 10.24 2.78 -19.67
C SER A 204 10.54 3.32 -21.07
N ALA A 205 11.02 2.47 -22.00
CA ALA A 205 11.29 2.84 -23.39
C ALA A 205 10.04 2.85 -24.31
N THR A 206 8.86 2.50 -23.78
CA THR A 206 7.60 2.43 -24.54
C THR A 206 6.75 3.71 -24.38
N HIS A 207 7.33 4.79 -23.84
CA HIS A 207 6.71 6.11 -23.72
C HIS A 207 7.57 7.21 -24.35
#